data_AF-A0A2G5NWV1-F1
#
_entry.id   AF-A0A2G5NWV1-F1
#
_cell.length_a   1.000
_cell.length_b   1.000
_cell.length_c   1.000
_cell.angle_alpha   90.00
_cell.angle_beta   90.00
_cell.angle_gamma   90.00
#
_symmetry.space_group_name_H-M   'P 1'
#
loop_
_entity.id
_entity.type
_entity.pdbx_description
1 polymer ?
#
loop_
_entity_poly.entity_id
_entity_poly.type
_entity_poly.pdbx_seq_one_letter_code
_entity_poly.pdbx_strand_id
1 'polypeptide(L)' 'MRNLGTPMLKKEIEKLGYEFKRWSGTSTFMVLKHDEIITEYDHKNEQYGISEDERVNTLMEEYKKYRQRCRID' A
#
# COMPACT_ATOMS: atom_id res chain seq x y z
N MET A 1 15.59 7.74 4.96
CA MET A 1 14.30 7.04 4.75
C MET A 1 13.20 8.08 4.71
N ARG A 2 12.39 8.13 3.64
CA ARG A 2 11.20 8.99 3.59
C ARG A 2 10.13 8.38 4.50
N ASN A 3 9.48 9.18 5.35
CA ASN A 3 8.37 8.69 6.17
C ASN A 3 7.10 8.63 5.31
N LEU A 4 6.75 7.44 4.79
CA LEU A 4 5.52 7.22 4.04
C LEU A 4 4.35 6.99 5.00
N GLY A 5 3.77 8.09 5.51
CA GLY A 5 2.42 8.03 6.08
C GLY A 5 1.39 7.67 5.00
N THR A 6 0.22 7.14 5.40
CA THR A 6 -0.87 6.72 4.48
C THR A 6 -1.22 7.78 3.41
N PRO A 7 -1.31 9.10 3.73
CA PRO A 7 -1.60 10.12 2.71
C PRO A 7 -0.47 10.31 1.68
N MET A 8 0.79 10.08 2.06
CA MET A 8 1.93 10.22 1.16
C MET A 8 2.04 9.01 0.24
N LEU A 9 1.86 7.79 0.78
CA LEU A 9 1.80 6.57 -0.03
C LEU A 9 0.70 6.68 -1.10
N LYS A 10 -0.51 7.07 -0.70
CA LYS A 10 -1.63 7.28 -1.61
C LYS A 10 -1.24 8.18 -2.79
N LYS A 11 -0.64 9.34 -2.51
CA LYS A 11 -0.19 10.28 -3.56
C LYS A 11 0.85 9.68 -4.50
N GLU A 12 1.81 8.91 -3.99
CA GLU A 12 2.85 8.28 -4.83
C GLU A 12 2.28 7.17 -5.70
N ILE A 13 1.36 6.36 -5.17
CA ILE A 13 0.64 5.32 -5.91
C ILE A 13 -0.25 5.94 -7.01
N GLU A 14 -0.97 7.02 -6.69
CA GLU A 14 -1.78 7.77 -7.66
C GLU A 14 -0.94 8.39 -8.80
N LYS A 15 0.25 8.91 -8.50
CA LYS A 15 1.18 9.42 -9.53
C LYS A 15 1.66 8.34 -10.50
N LEU A 16 1.72 7.10 -10.05
CA LEU A 16 2.08 5.95 -10.86
C LEU A 16 0.89 5.42 -11.69
N GLY A 17 -0.29 6.04 -11.58
CA GLY A 17 -1.49 5.63 -12.31
C GLY A 17 -2.27 4.50 -11.66
N TYR A 18 -1.99 4.21 -10.38
CA TYR A 18 -2.69 3.19 -9.60
C TYR A 18 -3.66 3.85 -8.62
N GLU A 19 -4.70 3.13 -8.23
CA GLU A 19 -5.63 3.59 -7.20
C GLU A 19 -5.29 2.98 -5.84
N PHE A 20 -5.21 3.81 -4.80
CA PHE A 20 -5.04 3.34 -3.43
C PHE A 20 -6.38 3.43 -2.68
N LYS A 21 -6.97 2.26 -2.39
CA LYS A 21 -8.26 2.13 -1.69
C LYS A 21 -8.07 1.46 -0.34
N ARG A 22 -9.03 1.70 0.55
CA ARG A 22 -9.18 0.96 1.81
C ARG A 22 -10.46 0.14 1.73
N TRP A 23 -10.39 -1.14 2.09
CA TRP A 23 -11.59 -1.96 2.17
C TRP A 23 -12.46 -1.48 3.34
N SER A 24 -13.74 -1.27 3.07
CA SER A 24 -14.67 -0.75 4.07
C SER A 24 -14.84 -1.74 5.22
N GLY A 25 -14.78 -1.25 6.46
CA GLY A 25 -14.93 -2.10 7.65
C GLY A 25 -13.69 -2.93 8.03
N THR A 26 -12.57 -2.81 7.31
CA THR A 26 -11.31 -3.46 7.69
C THR A 26 -10.14 -2.48 7.75
N SER A 27 -8.99 -2.99 8.20
CA SER A 27 -7.69 -2.30 8.17
C SER A 27 -6.90 -2.60 6.89
N THR A 28 -7.54 -3.22 5.88
CA THR A 28 -6.93 -3.66 4.63
C THR A 28 -6.90 -2.52 3.62
N PHE A 29 -5.74 -2.31 3.01
CA PHE A 29 -5.52 -1.39 1.91
C PHE A 29 -5.28 -2.17 0.62
N MET A 30 -5.64 -1.58 -0.51
CA MET A 30 -5.47 -2.20 -1.82
C MET A 30 -4.92 -1.18 -2.80
N VAL A 31 -4.06 -1.67 -3.69
CA VAL A 31 -3.55 -0.97 -4.85
C VAL A 31 -4.18 -1.61 -6.07
N LEU A 32 -4.89 -0.81 -6.87
CA LEU A 32 -5.58 -1.26 -8.07
C LEU A 32 -5.00 -0.62 -9.33
N LYS A 33 -5.14 -1.30 -10.46
CA LYS A 33 -4.86 -0.77 -11.80
C LYS A 33 -6.00 -1.21 -12.72
N HIS A 34 -6.71 -0.26 -13.34
CA HIS A 34 -7.89 -0.55 -14.17
C HIS A 34 -8.90 -1.49 -13.49
N ASP A 35 -9.27 -1.20 -12.25
CA ASP A 35 -10.16 -2.00 -11.39
C ASP A 35 -9.67 -3.42 -11.02
N GLU A 36 -8.48 -3.84 -11.46
CA GLU A 36 -7.84 -5.08 -11.01
C GLU A 36 -7.01 -4.83 -9.75
N ILE A 37 -7.13 -5.73 -8.77
CA ILE A 37 -6.33 -5.69 -7.55
C ILE A 37 -4.94 -6.25 -7.86
N ILE A 38 -3.92 -5.40 -7.73
CA ILE A 38 -2.52 -5.75 -8.02
C ILE A 38 -1.76 -6.07 -6.72
N THR A 39 -2.19 -5.47 -5.62
CA THR A 39 -1.63 -5.68 -4.29
C THR A 39 -2.68 -5.35 -3.25
N GLU A 40 -2.83 -6.20 -2.27
CA GLU A 40 -3.56 -5.97 -1.03
C GLU A 40 -2.60 -5.99 0.13
N TYR A 41 -2.90 -5.22 1.17
CA TYR A 41 -2.12 -5.14 2.38
C TYR A 41 -3.08 -5.16 3.57
N ASP A 42 -3.07 -6.26 4.31
CA ASP A 42 -3.74 -6.31 5.61
C ASP A 42 -2.75 -5.90 6.71
N HIS A 43 -3.18 -4.95 7.54
CA HIS A 43 -2.54 -4.61 8.82
C HIS A 43 -2.19 -5.85 9.65
N LYS A 44 -3.00 -6.91 9.55
CA LYS A 44 -2.84 -8.15 10.33
C LYS A 44 -1.89 -9.21 9.77
N ASN A 45 -1.12 -8.99 8.70
CA ASN A 45 0.26 -9.53 8.55
C ASN A 45 0.80 -9.69 7.13
N GLU A 46 0.06 -9.56 6.02
CA GLU A 46 0.63 -9.98 4.72
C GLU A 46 0.24 -9.04 3.57
N GLN A 47 1.24 -8.80 2.70
CA GLN A 47 0.99 -8.27 1.37
C GLN A 47 0.53 -9.44 0.50
N TYR A 48 -0.69 -9.37 -0.01
CA TYR A 48 -1.22 -10.35 -0.95
C TYR A 48 -1.18 -9.75 -2.35
N GLY A 49 -0.42 -10.36 -3.26
CA GLY A 49 -0.23 -9.84 -4.62
C GLY A 49 1.07 -9.06 -4.77
N ILE A 50 1.72 -9.27 -5.91
CA ILE A 50 2.96 -8.59 -6.30
C ILE A 50 2.62 -7.83 -7.57
N SER A 51 2.84 -6.52 -7.57
CA SER A 51 2.76 -5.74 -8.79
C SER A 51 3.91 -6.12 -9.71
N GLU A 52 3.67 -6.18 -11.02
CA GLU A 52 4.77 -6.22 -12.00
C GLU A 52 5.63 -4.95 -11.95
N ASP A 53 5.10 -3.87 -11.35
CA ASP A 53 5.81 -2.62 -11.14
C ASP A 53 6.58 -2.63 -9.82
N GLU A 54 7.90 -2.77 -9.93
CA GLU A 54 8.85 -2.78 -8.80
C GLU A 54 8.74 -1.54 -7.91
N ARG A 55 8.34 -0.38 -8.46
CA ARG A 55 8.18 0.86 -7.68
C ARG A 55 7.01 0.76 -6.72
N VAL A 56 5.90 0.17 -7.17
CA VAL A 56 4.73 -0.08 -6.32
C VAL A 56 5.10 -1.03 -5.19
N ASN A 57 5.79 -2.13 -5.49
CA ASN A 57 6.23 -3.08 -4.47
C ASN A 57 7.15 -2.43 -3.44
N THR A 58 8.11 -1.61 -3.89
CA THR A 58 9.03 -0.88 -3.01
C THR A 58 8.29 0.07 -2.08
N LEU A 59 7.32 0.83 -2.60
CA LEU A 59 6.50 1.75 -1.81
C LEU A 59 5.68 1.01 -0.74
N MET A 60 5.13 -0.16 -1.08
CA MET A 60 4.35 -0.99 -0.16
C MET A 60 5.23 -1.58 0.96
N GLU A 61 6.44 -2.01 0.63
CA GLU A 61 7.41 -2.51 1.63
C GLU A 61 7.93 -1.38 2.56
N GLU A 62 8.17 -0.17 2.03
CA GLU A 62 8.51 0.97 2.88
C GLU A 62 7.35 1.36 3.81
N TYR A 63 6.10 1.29 3.32
CA TYR A 63 4.91 1.54 4.13
C TYR A 63 4.75 0.52 5.27
N LYS A 64 4.96 -0.77 4.97
CA LYS A 64 4.97 -1.85 5.96
C LYS A 64 5.97 -1.59 7.08
N LYS A 65 7.22 -1.24 6.72
CA LYS A 65 8.27 -0.87 7.70
C LYS A 65 7.91 0.36 8.52
N TYR A 66 7.30 1.37 7.90
CA TYR A 66 6.83 2.57 8.59
C TYR A 66 5.77 2.24 9.64
N ARG A 67 4.73 1.46 9.29
CA ARG A 67 3.66 1.08 10.23
C ARG A 67 4.20 0.27 11.42
N GLN A 68 5.07 -0.71 11.16
CA GLN A 68 5.74 -1.48 12.21
C GLN A 68 6.51 -0.57 13.18
N ARG A 69 7.32 0.35 12.64
CA ARG A 69 8.10 1.29 13.44
C ARG A 69 7.21 2.22 14.28
N CYS A 70 6.11 2.67 13.71
CA CYS A 70 5.17 3.58 14.37
C CYS A 70 4.15 2.87 15.26
N ARG A 71 4.20 1.52 15.38
CA ARG A 71 3.24 0.68 16.13
C ARG A 71 1.79 1.02 15.79
N ILE A 72 1.54 1.28 14.51
CA ILE A 72 0.20 1.62 14.03
C ILE A 72 -0.44 0.30 13.61
N ASP A 73 -1.35 -0.21 14.42
CA ASP A 73 -2.29 -1.30 14.10
C ASP A 73 -3.48 -0.79 13.25
#